data_AF-A0AA41MVP6-F1
#
_entry.id   AF-A0AA41MVP6-F1
#
_cell.length_a   1.000
_cell.length_b   1.000
_cell.length_c   1.000
_cell.angle_alpha   90.00
_cell.angle_beta   90.00
_cell.angle_gamma   90.00
#
_symmetry.space_group_name_H-M   'P 1'
#
loop_
_entity.id
_entity.type
_entity.pdbx_description
1 polymer ?
#
loop_
_entity_poly.entity_id
_entity_poly.type
_entity_poly.pdbx_seq_one_letter_code
_entity_poly.pdbx_strand_id
1 'polypeptide(L)'
;MNFRENFKKDMKKCDHRIADLRKQLARRYASVEKAQKALTERQRDLEMKTQQLEIKLSNKTEEDIKKARRKSTQAGDDLMRCVDLYNQAQSKWFEEMVTTTLELEPLEVERVEMIWQYLCQYTQLLHKTDMFNQSTVEPVDQLLLKVDLAKDRAVGQRAQNGQRSPCGHGDLDTPVWPRGSCPGEGLRVPRRGDGVSCWVKLPSHPLSCPLRRQERAGDSRRVIWMAQLGNPKYSQAKKTDLQPCPCLQD
;
A
#
# COMPACT_ATOMS: atom_id res chain seq x y z
N MET A 1 14.72 -6.42 -10.03
CA MET A 1 14.18 -7.33 -9.00
C MET A 1 12.66 -7.25 -9.07
N ASN A 2 11.98 -8.39 -9.16
CA ASN A 2 10.52 -8.43 -9.12
C ASN A 2 10.08 -8.87 -7.73
N PHE A 3 9.41 -7.97 -7.00
CA PHE A 3 8.90 -8.27 -5.66
C PHE A 3 7.50 -8.91 -5.78
N ARG A 4 7.36 -10.14 -5.27
CA ARG A 4 6.08 -10.84 -5.08
C ARG A 4 5.19 -10.90 -6.33
N GLU A 5 5.72 -11.45 -7.44
CA GLU A 5 5.06 -11.51 -8.75
C GLU A 5 3.62 -12.09 -8.75
N ASN A 6 3.34 -13.04 -7.85
CA ASN A 6 2.03 -13.70 -7.75
C ASN A 6 1.00 -12.96 -6.88
N PHE A 7 1.38 -11.84 -6.24
CA PHE A 7 0.56 -11.15 -5.23
C PHE A 7 -0.85 -10.83 -5.73
N LYS A 8 -0.99 -10.35 -6.97
CA LYS A 8 -2.29 -10.04 -7.57
C LYS A 8 -3.21 -11.25 -7.65
N LYS A 9 -2.66 -12.43 -7.96
CA LYS A 9 -3.42 -13.68 -8.06
C LYS A 9 -3.83 -14.17 -6.68
N ASP A 10 -2.91 -14.13 -5.72
CA ASP A 10 -3.16 -14.59 -4.35
C ASP A 10 -4.17 -13.70 -3.64
N MET A 11 -4.11 -12.38 -3.84
CA MET A 11 -5.09 -11.45 -3.28
C MET A 11 -6.50 -11.73 -3.79
N LYS A 12 -6.66 -12.04 -5.08
CA LYS A 12 -7.96 -12.43 -5.65
C LYS A 12 -8.49 -13.73 -5.06
N LYS A 13 -7.64 -14.73 -4.83
CA LYS A 13 -8.04 -15.98 -4.18
C LYS A 13 -8.51 -15.74 -2.75
N CYS A 14 -7.78 -14.89 -2.02
CA CYS A 14 -8.11 -14.49 -0.66
C CYS A 14 -9.48 -13.79 -0.59
N ASP A 15 -9.71 -12.80 -1.46
CA ASP A 15 -10.98 -12.08 -1.58
C ASP A 15 -12.14 -13.05 -1.89
N HIS A 16 -11.95 -13.95 -2.85
CA HIS A 16 -12.95 -14.96 -3.22
C HIS A 16 -13.31 -15.87 -2.04
N ARG A 17 -12.31 -16.36 -1.30
CA ARG A 17 -12.50 -17.22 -0.10
C ARG A 17 -13.40 -16.52 0.92
N ILE A 18 -13.09 -15.27 1.27
CA ILE A 18 -13.84 -14.51 2.27
C ILE A 18 -15.26 -14.17 1.77
N ALA A 19 -15.40 -13.79 0.50
CA ALA A 19 -16.69 -13.51 -0.12
C ALA A 19 -17.61 -14.74 -0.09
N ASP A 20 -17.09 -15.94 -0.34
CA ASP A 20 -17.87 -17.17 -0.33
C ASP A 20 -18.32 -17.57 1.08
N LEU A 21 -17.49 -17.38 2.11
CA LEU A 21 -17.91 -17.53 3.51
C LEU A 21 -19.04 -16.55 3.87
N ARG A 22 -18.95 -15.30 3.39
CA ARG A 22 -20.01 -14.30 3.61
C ARG A 22 -21.32 -14.68 2.93
N LYS A 23 -21.27 -15.24 1.71
CA LYS A 23 -22.45 -15.78 1.02
C LYS A 23 -23.07 -16.96 1.78
N GLN A 24 -22.24 -17.85 2.31
CA GLN A 24 -22.73 -18.96 3.14
C GLN A 24 -23.45 -18.45 4.39
N LEU A 25 -22.88 -17.48 5.08
CA LEU A 25 -23.50 -16.83 6.24
C LEU A 25 -24.86 -16.20 5.89
N ALA A 26 -24.95 -15.48 4.77
CA ALA A 26 -26.20 -14.89 4.30
C ALA A 26 -27.28 -15.96 4.01
N ARG A 27 -26.90 -17.10 3.41
CA ARG A 27 -27.81 -18.24 3.19
C ARG A 27 -28.31 -18.86 4.49
N ARG A 28 -27.44 -18.97 5.50
CA ARG A 28 -27.84 -19.46 6.84
C ARG A 28 -28.79 -18.49 7.52
N TYR A 29 -28.52 -17.19 7.44
CA TYR A 29 -29.40 -16.15 7.97
C TYR A 29 -30.81 -16.22 7.35
N ALA A 30 -30.91 -16.32 6.01
CA ALA A 30 -32.20 -16.49 5.34
C ALA A 30 -32.95 -17.77 5.77
N SER A 31 -32.21 -18.84 6.12
CA SER A 31 -32.79 -20.08 6.63
C SER A 31 -33.36 -19.89 8.04
N VAL A 32 -32.68 -19.13 8.90
CA VAL A 32 -33.18 -18.75 10.23
C VAL A 32 -34.46 -17.93 10.11
N GLU A 33 -34.49 -16.91 9.24
CA GLU A 33 -35.69 -16.09 9.03
C GLU A 33 -36.88 -16.92 8.55
N LYS A 34 -36.63 -17.86 7.62
CA LYS A 34 -37.67 -18.79 7.15
C LYS A 34 -38.19 -19.69 8.27
N ALA A 35 -37.31 -20.25 9.09
CA ALA A 35 -37.70 -21.10 10.22
C ALA A 35 -38.46 -20.32 11.30
N GLN A 36 -38.05 -19.08 11.58
CA GLN A 36 -38.71 -18.18 12.52
C GLN A 36 -40.13 -17.84 12.05
N LYS A 37 -40.30 -17.53 10.75
CA LYS A 37 -41.62 -17.30 10.16
C LYS A 37 -42.51 -18.54 10.25
N ALA A 38 -41.96 -19.71 9.94
CA ALA A 38 -42.69 -20.98 10.06
C ALA A 38 -43.13 -21.27 11.50
N LEU A 39 -42.26 -21.06 12.49
CA LEU A 39 -42.60 -21.21 13.91
C LEU A 39 -43.74 -20.27 14.31
N THR A 40 -43.66 -19.01 13.91
CA THR A 40 -44.70 -18.01 14.19
C THR A 40 -46.05 -18.42 13.60
N GLU A 41 -46.06 -18.95 12.37
CA GLU A 41 -47.27 -19.45 11.71
C GLU A 41 -47.85 -20.68 12.44
N ARG A 42 -47.01 -21.62 12.90
CA ARG A 42 -47.46 -22.78 13.69
C ARG A 42 -47.99 -22.40 15.05
N GLN A 43 -47.40 -21.40 15.71
CA GLN A 43 -47.87 -20.88 16.99
C GLN A 43 -49.26 -20.26 16.85
N ARG A 44 -49.51 -19.48 15.78
CA ARG A 44 -50.84 -18.94 15.49
C ARG A 44 -51.89 -20.02 15.17
N ASP A 45 -51.53 -21.03 14.38
CA ASP A 45 -52.43 -22.18 14.10
C ASP A 45 -52.82 -22.91 15.40
N LEU A 46 -51.85 -23.10 16.31
CA LEU A 46 -52.09 -23.71 17.61
C LEU A 46 -53.01 -22.85 18.49
N GLU A 47 -52.79 -21.54 18.52
CA GLU A 47 -53.62 -20.60 19.28
C GLU A 47 -55.07 -20.59 18.77
N MET A 48 -55.28 -20.49 17.46
CA MET A 48 -56.60 -20.53 16.83
C MET A 48 -57.35 -21.84 17.12
N LYS A 49 -56.66 -22.98 17.08
CA LYS A 49 -57.28 -24.29 17.42
C LYS A 49 -57.62 -24.40 18.89
N THR A 50 -56.81 -23.78 19.76
CA THR A 50 -57.08 -23.73 21.20
C THR A 50 -58.35 -22.91 21.47
N GLN A 51 -58.49 -21.75 20.84
CA GLN A 51 -59.74 -20.96 20.90
C GLN A 51 -60.95 -21.73 20.36
N GLN A 52 -60.76 -22.52 19.29
CA GLN A 52 -61.86 -23.32 18.72
C GLN A 52 -62.35 -24.43 19.68
N LEU A 53 -61.45 -25.03 20.47
CA LEU A 53 -61.80 -26.01 21.50
C LEU A 53 -62.63 -25.39 22.62
N GLU A 54 -62.33 -24.14 23.01
CA GLU A 54 -63.11 -23.40 24.03
C GLU A 54 -64.57 -23.15 23.57
N ILE A 55 -64.78 -22.98 22.26
CA ILE A 55 -66.11 -22.76 21.68
C ILE A 55 -66.86 -24.10 21.46
N LYS A 56 -66.17 -25.15 21.01
CA LYS A 56 -66.75 -26.48 20.76
C LYS A 56 -65.80 -27.61 21.18
N LEU A 57 -66.11 -28.22 22.31
CA LEU A 57 -65.47 -29.43 22.79
C LEU A 57 -65.92 -30.64 21.96
N SER A 58 -65.00 -31.20 21.19
CA SER A 58 -65.20 -32.45 20.44
C SER A 58 -63.91 -33.25 20.40
N ASN A 59 -64.01 -34.58 20.32
CA ASN A 59 -62.83 -35.45 20.22
C ASN A 59 -61.96 -35.10 19.00
N LYS A 60 -62.58 -34.59 17.92
CA LYS A 60 -61.87 -34.12 16.73
C LYS A 60 -61.04 -32.86 16.99
N THR A 61 -61.59 -31.87 17.69
CA THR A 61 -60.87 -30.63 18.03
C THR A 61 -59.71 -30.90 19.00
N GLU A 62 -59.83 -31.88 19.89
CA GLU A 62 -58.75 -32.29 20.77
C GLU A 62 -57.55 -32.91 20.02
N GLU A 63 -57.82 -33.81 19.06
CA GLU A 63 -56.77 -34.42 18.23
C GLU A 63 -56.10 -33.40 17.31
N ASP A 64 -56.85 -32.45 16.75
CA ASP A 64 -56.29 -31.37 15.92
C ASP A 64 -55.36 -30.45 16.72
N ILE A 65 -55.64 -30.20 18.01
CA ILE A 65 -54.72 -29.49 18.92
C ILE A 65 -53.46 -30.29 19.18
N LYS A 66 -53.57 -31.59 19.52
CA LYS A 66 -52.39 -32.46 19.74
C LYS A 66 -51.48 -32.43 18.51
N LYS A 67 -52.05 -32.49 17.31
CA LYS A 67 -51.33 -32.38 16.03
C LYS A 67 -50.69 -31.00 15.83
N ALA A 68 -51.41 -29.92 16.13
CA ALA A 68 -50.86 -28.56 16.02
C ALA A 68 -49.69 -28.33 16.98
N ARG A 69 -49.79 -28.84 18.23
CA ARG A 69 -48.70 -28.79 19.22
C ARG A 69 -47.44 -29.48 18.69
N ARG A 70 -47.56 -30.72 18.19
CA ARG A 70 -46.41 -31.46 17.61
C ARG A 70 -45.74 -30.68 16.47
N LYS A 71 -46.52 -30.06 15.59
CA LYS A 71 -45.98 -29.24 14.48
C LYS A 71 -45.30 -27.96 14.99
N SER A 72 -45.83 -27.33 16.04
CA SER A 72 -45.21 -26.15 16.65
C SER A 72 -43.90 -26.51 17.33
N THR A 73 -43.84 -27.62 18.07
CA THR A 73 -42.60 -28.13 18.67
C THR A 73 -41.56 -28.42 17.59
N GLN A 74 -41.94 -29.15 16.54
CA GLN A 74 -41.03 -29.47 15.43
C GLN A 74 -40.48 -28.21 14.73
N ALA A 75 -41.32 -27.19 14.53
CA ALA A 75 -40.85 -25.91 13.96
C ALA A 75 -39.86 -25.18 14.90
N GLY A 76 -39.99 -25.37 16.21
CA GLY A 76 -39.04 -24.89 17.20
C GLY A 76 -37.69 -25.59 17.11
N ASP A 77 -37.70 -26.93 16.99
CA ASP A 77 -36.48 -27.73 16.81
C ASP A 77 -35.76 -27.37 15.49
N ASP A 78 -36.53 -27.15 14.42
CA ASP A 78 -35.99 -26.67 13.14
C ASP A 78 -35.35 -25.28 13.24
N LEU A 79 -35.98 -24.36 13.98
CA LEU A 79 -35.40 -23.03 14.24
C LEU A 79 -34.09 -23.15 15.02
N MET A 80 -34.06 -23.98 16.08
CA MET A 80 -32.86 -24.22 16.87
C MET A 80 -31.71 -24.72 15.98
N ARG A 81 -31.97 -25.75 15.16
CA ARG A 81 -30.99 -26.27 14.20
C ARG A 81 -30.53 -25.22 13.19
N CYS A 82 -31.43 -24.37 12.69
CA CYS A 82 -31.06 -23.28 11.77
C CYS A 82 -30.15 -22.24 12.43
N VAL A 83 -30.41 -21.89 13.69
CA VAL A 83 -29.59 -20.95 14.48
C VAL A 83 -28.21 -21.55 14.76
N ASP A 84 -28.11 -22.83 15.10
CA ASP A 84 -26.81 -23.49 15.33
C ASP A 84 -25.94 -23.48 14.07
N LEU A 85 -26.52 -23.80 12.91
CA LEU A 85 -25.81 -23.75 11.62
C LEU A 85 -25.42 -22.33 11.22
N TYR A 86 -26.21 -21.31 11.60
CA TYR A 86 -25.83 -19.90 11.43
C TYR A 86 -24.63 -19.55 12.30
N ASN A 87 -24.65 -19.91 13.59
CA ASN A 87 -23.56 -19.63 14.53
C ASN A 87 -22.25 -20.34 14.11
N GLN A 88 -22.34 -21.58 13.62
CA GLN A 88 -21.18 -22.29 13.06
C GLN A 88 -20.60 -21.57 11.84
N ALA A 89 -21.45 -21.17 10.88
CA ALA A 89 -21.01 -20.44 9.69
C ALA A 89 -20.43 -19.06 10.06
N GLN A 90 -21.00 -18.38 11.06
CA GLN A 90 -20.52 -17.10 11.55
C GLN A 90 -19.14 -17.25 12.20
N SER A 91 -18.96 -18.26 13.06
CA SER A 91 -17.69 -18.53 13.75
C SER A 91 -16.59 -18.83 12.74
N LYS A 92 -16.88 -19.68 11.74
CA LYS A 92 -15.94 -19.97 10.65
C LYS A 92 -15.57 -18.72 9.85
N TRP A 93 -16.54 -17.88 9.49
CA TRP A 93 -16.26 -16.62 8.78
C TRP A 93 -15.43 -15.66 9.64
N PHE A 94 -15.71 -15.60 10.94
CA PHE A 94 -14.98 -14.75 11.88
C PHE A 94 -13.51 -15.18 12.01
N GLU A 95 -13.25 -16.46 12.28
CA GLU A 95 -11.89 -16.99 12.42
C GLU A 95 -11.06 -16.78 11.14
N GLU A 96 -11.64 -17.09 9.97
CA GLU A 96 -10.96 -16.88 8.68
C GLU A 96 -10.71 -15.41 8.38
N MET A 97 -11.62 -14.50 8.77
CA MET A 97 -11.43 -13.06 8.61
C MET A 97 -10.28 -12.55 9.50
N VAL A 98 -10.28 -12.95 10.77
CA VAL A 98 -9.22 -12.56 11.73
C VAL A 98 -7.88 -13.07 11.25
N THR A 99 -7.76 -14.37 10.94
CA THR A 99 -6.51 -14.96 10.45
C THR A 99 -6.05 -14.29 9.15
N THR A 100 -6.94 -14.09 8.17
CA THR A 100 -6.59 -13.42 6.91
C THR A 100 -6.08 -12.01 7.13
N THR A 101 -6.71 -11.22 8.00
CA THR A 101 -6.26 -9.84 8.25
C THR A 101 -4.91 -9.79 8.96
N LEU A 102 -4.65 -10.73 9.89
CA LEU A 102 -3.34 -10.90 10.52
C LEU A 102 -2.26 -11.39 9.55
N GLU A 103 -2.61 -12.17 8.52
CA GLU A 103 -1.68 -12.56 7.44
C GLU A 103 -1.37 -11.39 6.50
N LEU A 104 -2.30 -10.46 6.28
CA LEU A 104 -2.12 -9.28 5.43
C LEU A 104 -1.24 -8.22 6.08
N GLU A 105 -1.28 -8.10 7.41
CA GLU A 105 -0.48 -7.15 8.19
C GLU A 105 1.03 -7.23 7.92
N PRO A 106 1.71 -8.39 8.07
CA PRO A 106 3.14 -8.51 7.81
C PRO A 106 3.49 -8.30 6.33
N LEU A 107 2.57 -8.57 5.40
CA LEU A 107 2.80 -8.29 3.98
C LEU A 107 2.86 -6.80 3.69
N GLU A 108 2.07 -6.00 4.40
CA GLU A 108 2.13 -4.54 4.28
C GLU A 108 3.41 -4.00 4.93
N VAL A 109 3.82 -4.56 6.07
CA VAL A 109 5.11 -4.24 6.71
C VAL A 109 6.28 -4.55 5.77
N GLU A 110 6.33 -5.77 5.23
CA GLU A 110 7.37 -6.21 4.28
C GLU A 110 7.41 -5.30 3.04
N ARG A 111 6.25 -4.91 2.50
CA ARG A 111 6.16 -4.00 1.35
C ARG A 111 6.76 -2.64 1.67
N VAL A 112 6.45 -2.07 2.83
CA VAL A 112 6.97 -0.76 3.25
C VAL A 112 8.46 -0.83 3.50
N GLU A 113 8.95 -1.87 4.17
CA GLU A 113 10.38 -2.07 4.43
C GLU A 113 11.17 -2.23 3.13
N MET A 114 10.64 -3.01 2.18
CA MET A 114 11.23 -3.18 0.86
C MET A 114 11.34 -1.84 0.11
N ILE A 115 10.28 -1.04 0.09
CA ILE A 115 10.31 0.29 -0.55
C ILE A 115 11.34 1.19 0.13
N TRP A 116 11.38 1.19 1.46
CA TRP A 116 12.33 1.96 2.23
C TRP A 116 13.77 1.57 1.88
N GLN A 117 14.08 0.27 1.80
CA GLN A 117 15.39 -0.22 1.38
C GLN A 117 15.78 0.29 -0.01
N TYR A 118 14.87 0.24 -0.99
CA TYR A 118 15.16 0.76 -2.34
C TYR A 118 15.37 2.26 -2.36
N LEU A 119 14.63 3.03 -1.55
CA LEU A 119 14.85 4.47 -1.43
C LEU A 119 16.21 4.78 -0.77
N CYS A 120 16.62 4.02 0.24
CA CYS A 120 17.97 4.12 0.81
C CYS A 120 19.05 3.77 -0.20
N GLN A 121 18.85 2.75 -1.04
CA GLN A 121 19.79 2.43 -2.13
C GLN A 121 19.85 3.57 -3.16
N TYR A 122 18.70 4.14 -3.52
CA TYR A 122 18.62 5.27 -4.44
C TYR A 122 19.39 6.49 -3.91
N THR A 123 19.20 6.87 -2.64
CA THR A 123 19.92 8.00 -2.05
C THR A 123 21.42 7.73 -1.92
N GLN A 124 21.83 6.49 -1.62
CA GLN A 124 23.24 6.09 -1.64
C GLN A 124 23.85 6.21 -3.04
N LEU A 125 23.14 5.76 -4.08
CA LEU A 125 23.59 5.86 -5.47
C LEU A 125 23.67 7.31 -5.92
N LEU A 126 22.70 8.15 -5.56
CA LEU A 126 22.75 9.60 -5.78
C LEU A 126 24.02 10.20 -5.18
N HIS A 127 24.27 9.95 -3.89
CA HIS A 127 25.43 10.49 -3.21
C HIS A 127 26.75 10.03 -3.85
N LYS A 128 26.88 8.73 -4.16
CA LYS A 128 28.06 8.19 -4.85
C LYS A 128 28.27 8.81 -6.24
N THR A 129 27.18 9.04 -6.97
CA THR A 129 27.23 9.64 -8.31
C THR A 129 27.64 11.11 -8.25
N ASP A 130 27.12 11.86 -7.27
CA ASP A 130 27.50 13.25 -7.04
C ASP A 130 28.98 13.37 -6.65
N MET A 131 29.44 12.55 -5.71
CA MET A 131 30.86 12.48 -5.34
C MET A 131 31.76 12.14 -6.54
N PHE A 132 31.35 11.18 -7.38
CA PHE A 132 32.07 10.84 -8.59
C PHE A 132 32.12 12.03 -9.57
N ASN A 133 30.98 12.67 -9.82
CA ASN A 133 30.91 13.85 -10.70
C ASN A 133 31.80 14.99 -10.21
N GLN A 134 31.80 15.28 -8.91
CA GLN A 134 32.69 16.27 -8.30
C GLN A 134 34.17 15.91 -8.46
N SER A 135 34.53 14.63 -8.38
CA SER A 135 35.92 14.21 -8.60
C SER A 135 36.41 14.41 -10.05
N THR A 136 35.51 14.51 -11.04
CA THR A 136 35.91 14.68 -12.45
C THR A 136 36.49 16.04 -12.80
N VAL A 137 36.25 17.08 -11.98
CA VAL A 137 36.82 18.43 -12.22
C VAL A 137 38.21 18.62 -11.62
N GLU A 138 38.63 17.77 -10.69
CA GLU A 138 39.94 17.87 -10.03
C GLU A 138 41.13 17.86 -11.02
N PRO A 139 41.17 16.99 -12.06
CA PRO A 139 42.24 17.04 -13.06
C PRO A 139 42.25 18.34 -13.87
N VAL A 140 41.08 18.96 -14.10
CA VAL A 140 40.98 20.25 -14.78
C VAL A 140 41.57 21.35 -13.90
N ASP A 141 41.25 21.36 -12.62
CA ASP A 141 41.82 22.31 -11.65
C ASP A 141 43.35 22.18 -11.59
N GLN A 142 43.88 20.95 -11.61
CA GLN A 142 45.33 20.72 -11.65
C GLN A 142 46.00 21.25 -12.93
N LEU A 143 45.31 21.23 -14.07
CA LEU A 143 45.80 21.84 -15.32
C LEU A 143 45.72 23.36 -15.28
N LEU A 144 44.63 23.92 -14.74
CA LEU A 144 44.45 25.36 -14.59
C LEU A 144 45.55 25.98 -13.72
N LEU A 145 45.96 25.30 -12.64
CA LEU A 145 47.08 25.74 -11.79
C LEU A 145 48.44 25.77 -12.50
N LYS A 146 48.60 25.02 -13.60
CA LYS A 146 49.83 24.96 -14.39
C LYS A 146 49.86 25.97 -15.55
N VAL A 147 48.79 26.73 -15.77
CA VAL A 147 48.72 27.75 -16.83
C VAL A 147 49.72 28.87 -16.52
N ASP A 148 50.64 29.11 -17.45
CA ASP A 148 51.69 30.12 -17.33
C ASP A 148 51.69 30.98 -18.60
N LEU A 149 51.06 32.15 -18.48
CA LEU A 149 50.86 33.08 -19.59
C LEU A 149 52.19 33.51 -20.25
N ALA A 150 53.27 33.60 -19.48
CA ALA A 150 54.57 34.01 -20.00
C ALA A 150 55.20 32.89 -20.83
N LYS A 151 55.12 31.65 -20.35
CA LYS A 151 55.57 30.47 -21.11
C LYS A 151 54.73 30.26 -22.37
N ASP A 152 53.41 30.39 -22.28
CA ASP A 152 52.52 30.23 -23.43
C ASP A 152 52.79 31.29 -24.50
N ARG A 153 52.99 32.55 -24.09
CA ARG A 153 53.40 33.63 -25.00
C ARG A 153 54.75 33.35 -25.65
N ALA A 154 55.73 32.85 -24.90
CA ALA A 154 57.05 32.53 -25.42
C ALA A 154 57.03 31.34 -26.40
N VAL A 155 56.22 30.30 -26.12
CA VAL A 155 55.99 29.17 -27.04
C VAL A 155 55.33 29.68 -28.34
N GLY A 156 54.31 30.53 -28.22
CA GLY A 156 53.65 31.17 -29.36
C GLY A 156 54.62 32.01 -30.21
N GLN A 157 55.48 32.82 -29.56
CA GLN A 157 56.50 33.61 -30.25
C GLN A 157 57.58 32.75 -30.90
N ARG A 158 58.01 31.64 -30.27
CA ARG A 158 58.93 30.69 -30.90
C ARG A 158 58.33 30.02 -32.14
N ALA A 159 57.04 29.70 -32.10
CA ALA A 159 56.33 29.19 -33.26
C ALA A 159 56.25 30.25 -34.39
N GLN A 160 56.14 31.54 -34.05
CA GLN A 160 56.13 32.65 -35.00
C GLN A 160 57.54 33.03 -35.53
N ASN A 161 58.60 32.88 -34.74
CA ASN A 161 59.98 33.19 -35.17
C ASN A 161 60.54 32.20 -36.23
N GLY A 162 59.78 31.15 -36.57
CA GLY A 162 59.98 30.35 -37.79
C GLY A 162 59.42 30.99 -39.07
N GLN A 163 58.67 32.10 -38.96
CA GLN A 163 58.23 32.94 -40.06
C GLN A 163 59.06 34.24 -40.04
N ARG A 164 59.93 34.39 -41.05
CA ARG A 164 60.88 35.51 -41.22
C ARG A 164 60.19 36.87 -41.10
N SER A 165 60.84 37.82 -40.40
CA SER A 165 60.51 39.25 -40.52
C SER A 165 60.90 39.76 -41.93
N PRO A 166 60.08 40.58 -42.61
CA PRO A 166 60.47 41.19 -43.87
C PRO A 166 61.50 42.31 -43.61
N CYS A 167 62.70 42.16 -44.14
CA CYS A 167 63.63 43.26 -44.34
C CYS A 167 63.12 44.05 -45.56
N GLY A 168 62.83 45.34 -45.40
CA GLY A 168 62.32 46.18 -46.48
C GLY A 168 63.33 46.36 -47.62
N HIS A 169 62.92 46.03 -48.84
CA HIS A 169 62.79 46.94 -49.99
C HIS A 169 62.58 46.13 -51.27
N GLY A 170 61.59 46.53 -52.07
CA GLY A 170 61.54 46.25 -53.51
C GLY A 170 60.60 45.13 -53.94
N ASP A 171 59.61 45.55 -54.71
CA ASP A 171 58.88 44.79 -55.74
C ASP A 171 57.61 44.03 -55.37
N LEU A 172 56.63 44.27 -56.24
CA LEU A 172 55.30 43.72 -56.27
C LEU A 172 55.37 42.19 -56.21
N ASP A 173 54.72 41.61 -55.20
CA ASP A 173 53.74 40.55 -55.42
C ASP A 173 52.99 40.26 -54.12
N THR A 174 51.67 40.22 -54.23
CA THR A 174 50.76 40.02 -53.09
C THR A 174 50.79 38.53 -52.70
N PRO A 175 51.17 38.15 -51.46
CA PRO A 175 51.04 36.76 -51.03
C PRO A 175 49.59 36.52 -50.66
N VAL A 176 48.89 35.75 -51.49
CA VAL A 176 47.63 35.10 -51.14
C VAL A 176 47.91 34.14 -49.99
N TRP A 177 47.32 34.40 -48.82
CA TRP A 177 47.25 33.42 -47.75
C TRP A 177 46.64 32.12 -48.30
N PRO A 178 47.23 30.93 -48.07
CA PRO A 178 46.49 29.71 -48.27
C PRO A 178 45.34 29.77 -47.28
N ARG A 179 44.14 29.97 -47.81
CA ARG A 179 42.89 29.77 -47.11
C ARG A 179 42.91 28.31 -46.68
N GLY A 180 43.38 28.07 -45.45
CA GLY A 180 43.42 26.74 -44.86
C GLY A 180 42.02 26.15 -44.99
N SER A 181 41.89 25.13 -45.82
CA SER A 181 40.70 24.33 -45.92
C SER A 181 40.39 23.81 -44.52
N CYS A 182 39.33 24.32 -43.91
CA CYS A 182 38.66 23.60 -42.83
C CYS A 182 38.35 22.19 -43.37
N PRO A 183 38.81 21.11 -42.73
CA PRO A 183 38.16 19.82 -42.93
C PRO A 183 36.78 19.97 -42.32
N GLY A 184 35.80 20.26 -43.17
CA GLY A 184 34.40 20.00 -42.86
C GLY A 184 34.19 18.49 -42.81
N GLU A 185 34.63 17.85 -41.73
CA GLU A 185 34.08 16.56 -41.35
C GLU A 185 32.81 16.82 -40.54
N GLY A 186 31.69 16.64 -41.23
CA GLY A 186 30.38 16.62 -40.60
C GLY A 186 30.28 15.46 -39.61
N LEU A 187 30.53 15.75 -38.34
CA LEU A 187 29.98 14.94 -37.25
C LEU A 187 28.48 15.25 -37.16
N ARG A 188 27.72 14.37 -37.79
CA ARG A 188 26.27 14.27 -37.72
C ARG A 188 25.86 14.08 -36.26
N VAL A 189 25.46 15.15 -35.59
CA VAL A 189 24.78 15.09 -34.29
C VAL A 189 23.44 14.38 -34.52
N PRO A 190 23.10 13.30 -33.80
CA PRO A 190 21.76 12.74 -33.87
C PRO A 190 20.76 13.76 -33.32
N ARG A 191 19.75 14.12 -34.13
CA ARG A 191 18.57 14.87 -33.69
C ARG A 191 17.97 14.17 -32.48
N ARG A 192 18.08 14.79 -31.31
CA ARG A 192 17.27 14.42 -30.15
C ARG A 192 15.88 14.96 -30.43
N GLY A 193 14.94 14.03 -30.59
CA GLY A 193 13.54 14.32 -30.86
C GLY A 193 12.89 15.12 -29.74
N ASP A 194 11.77 15.72 -30.11
CA ASP A 194 10.87 16.50 -29.28
C ASP A 194 10.60 15.80 -27.94
N GLY A 195 10.96 16.50 -26.86
CA GLY A 195 10.73 16.07 -25.50
C GLY A 195 10.65 17.30 -24.62
N VAL A 196 9.44 17.80 -24.44
CA VAL A 196 9.07 18.92 -23.57
C VAL A 196 9.73 18.74 -22.20
N SER A 197 10.71 19.59 -21.88
CA SER A 197 11.22 19.71 -20.50
C SER A 197 10.44 20.81 -19.80
N CYS A 198 9.44 20.42 -19.02
CA CYS A 198 8.89 21.28 -17.98
C CYS A 198 9.96 21.48 -16.91
N TRP A 199 10.49 22.69 -16.84
CA TRP A 199 11.29 23.13 -15.70
C TRP A 199 10.40 23.16 -14.45
N VAL A 200 10.43 22.09 -13.66
CA VAL A 200 9.94 22.15 -12.28
C VAL A 200 11.04 22.78 -11.44
N LYS A 201 10.79 24.01 -11.03
CA LYS A 201 11.61 24.78 -10.10
C LYS A 201 11.49 24.14 -8.71
N LEU A 202 12.51 23.42 -8.26
CA LEU A 202 12.60 22.92 -6.88
C LEU A 202 13.08 24.04 -5.94
N PRO A 203 12.49 24.22 -4.75
CA PRO A 203 12.90 25.28 -3.83
C PRO A 203 14.26 24.98 -3.21
N SER A 204 15.14 25.98 -3.23
CA SER A 204 16.42 25.99 -2.54
C SER A 204 16.21 26.38 -1.08
N HIS A 205 15.94 25.43 -0.20
CA HIS A 205 16.12 25.64 1.24
C HIS A 205 16.77 24.41 1.90
N PRO A 206 17.70 24.62 2.84
CA PRO A 206 18.35 23.54 3.55
C PRO A 206 17.36 22.93 4.55
N LEU A 207 17.01 21.65 4.36
CA LEU A 207 16.31 20.89 5.39
C LEU A 207 17.32 20.53 6.48
N SER A 208 17.39 21.37 7.51
CA SER A 208 17.92 20.99 8.80
C SER A 208 17.14 19.78 9.33
N CYS A 209 17.84 18.67 9.55
CA CYS A 209 17.34 17.57 10.37
C CYS A 209 17.16 18.04 11.81
N PRO A 210 16.04 17.67 12.46
CA PRO A 210 16.13 17.19 13.82
C PRO A 210 15.51 15.79 13.88
N LEU A 211 16.38 14.79 14.02
CA LEU A 211 16.02 13.54 14.65
C LEU A 211 15.62 13.87 16.10
N ARG A 212 14.31 13.98 16.36
CA ARG A 212 13.78 13.88 17.72
C ARG A 212 12.74 12.78 17.72
N ARG A 213 13.19 11.61 18.16
CA ARG A 213 12.37 10.44 18.49
C ARG A 213 11.38 10.89 19.57
N GLN A 214 10.13 11.10 19.18
CA GLN A 214 9.03 11.30 20.11
C GLN A 214 8.22 10.01 20.12
N GLU A 215 8.48 9.18 21.12
CA GLU A 215 7.56 8.12 21.53
C GLU A 215 6.20 8.77 21.79
N ARG A 216 5.24 8.52 20.89
CA ARG A 216 3.83 8.75 21.22
C ARG A 216 3.26 7.44 21.70
N ALA A 217 3.01 7.44 23.00
CA ALA A 217 2.13 6.54 23.69
C ALA A 217 0.82 6.31 22.92
N GLY A 218 0.42 5.03 22.87
CA GLY A 218 -0.96 4.58 22.90
C GLY A 218 -1.90 5.15 21.86
N ASP A 219 -1.96 4.53 20.68
CA ASP A 219 -3.17 4.60 19.86
C ASP A 219 -4.00 3.32 20.04
N SER A 220 -4.61 3.18 21.22
CA SER A 220 -5.73 2.26 21.51
C SER A 220 -7.01 2.68 20.77
N ARG A 221 -6.91 3.04 19.47
CA ARG A 221 -8.04 3.38 18.61
C ARG A 221 -7.96 2.61 17.30
N ARG A 222 -7.81 1.29 17.38
CA ARG A 222 -8.01 0.44 16.20
C ARG A 222 -8.57 -0.95 16.50
N VAL A 223 -9.49 -1.05 17.48
CA VAL A 223 -10.40 -2.21 17.63
C VAL A 223 -11.80 -1.75 18.13
N ILE A 224 -12.31 -0.64 17.61
CA ILE A 224 -13.72 -0.24 17.86
C ILE A 224 -14.34 0.14 16.52
N TRP A 225 -14.50 -0.85 15.64
CA TRP A 225 -15.36 -0.71 14.47
C TRP A 225 -15.89 -2.08 14.05
N MET A 226 -16.52 -2.83 14.98
CA MET A 226 -17.45 -3.94 14.69
C MET A 226 -18.27 -4.35 15.94
N ALA A 227 -18.67 -3.37 16.77
CA ALA A 227 -19.56 -3.60 17.91
C ALA A 227 -21.03 -3.18 17.65
N GLN A 228 -21.43 -3.11 16.38
CA GLN A 228 -22.76 -2.64 15.97
C GLN A 228 -23.56 -3.72 15.21
N LEU A 229 -23.51 -4.97 15.65
CA LEU A 229 -24.52 -5.98 15.30
C LEU A 229 -24.84 -6.77 16.57
N GLY A 230 -26.03 -6.51 17.11
CA GLY A 230 -26.42 -6.81 18.48
C GLY A 230 -26.28 -8.27 18.92
N ASN A 231 -25.69 -8.45 20.09
CA ASN A 231 -25.87 -9.65 20.91
C ASN A 231 -25.76 -9.27 22.40
N PRO A 232 -26.86 -9.19 23.17
CA PRO A 232 -26.86 -8.63 24.53
C PRO A 232 -26.44 -9.62 25.63
N LYS A 233 -25.72 -10.72 25.32
CA LYS A 233 -25.44 -11.79 26.29
C LYS A 233 -24.05 -11.80 26.95
N TYR A 234 -23.20 -10.79 26.73
CA TYR A 234 -21.85 -10.73 27.34
C TYR A 234 -21.55 -9.41 28.07
N SER A 235 -22.51 -8.87 28.83
CA SER A 235 -22.32 -7.61 29.59
C SER A 235 -22.25 -7.78 31.11
N GLN A 236 -21.81 -8.94 31.60
CA GLN A 236 -21.44 -9.11 33.01
C GLN A 236 -20.17 -9.95 33.16
N ALA A 237 -19.02 -9.29 33.06
CA ALA A 237 -17.77 -9.79 33.59
C ALA A 237 -17.05 -8.66 34.33
N LYS A 238 -17.18 -8.73 35.66
CA LYS A 238 -16.42 -8.13 36.76
C LYS A 238 -15.33 -7.09 36.40
N LYS A 239 -15.60 -5.86 36.83
CA LYS A 239 -14.59 -4.86 37.24
C LYS A 239 -13.83 -5.47 38.43
N THR A 240 -12.58 -5.83 38.23
CA THR A 240 -11.64 -6.19 39.31
C THR A 240 -10.37 -5.39 39.06
N ASP A 241 -9.84 -4.85 40.14
CA ASP A 241 -8.94 -3.70 40.19
C ASP A 241 -7.62 -3.88 39.44
N LEU A 242 -7.28 -2.92 38.58
CA LEU A 242 -5.94 -2.76 38.03
C LEU A 242 -5.13 -1.90 38.99
N GLN A 243 -4.22 -2.52 39.74
CA GLN A 243 -3.11 -1.81 40.37
C GLN A 243 -2.11 -1.33 39.30
N PRO A 244 -1.48 -0.15 39.47
CA PRO A 244 -0.41 0.30 38.57
C PRO A 244 0.91 -0.46 38.81
N CYS A 245 1.61 -0.80 37.74
CA CYS A 245 2.96 -1.39 37.76
C CYS A 245 3.99 -0.44 38.41
N PRO A 246 4.88 -0.94 39.30
CA PRO A 246 5.98 -0.18 39.86
C PRO A 246 7.23 -0.36 39.00
N CYS A 247 7.44 0.49 38.00
CA CYS A 247 8.72 0.53 37.28
C CYS A 247 9.09 1.92 36.73
N LEU A 248 8.61 2.99 37.37
CA LEU A 248 9.02 4.36 37.08
C LEU A 248 9.33 5.10 38.38
N GLN A 249 10.40 4.67 39.04
CA GLN A 249 11.17 5.47 40.00
C GLN A 249 12.64 5.09 39.83
N ASP A 250 13.31 5.86 38.97
CA ASP A 250 14.67 6.45 39.13
C ASP A 250 15.20 6.91 37.75
#